data_AF-A0A9W2YZQ4-F1
#
_entry.id   AF-A0A9W2YZQ4-F1
#
_cell.length_a   1.000
_cell.length_b   1.000
_cell.length_c   1.000
_cell.angle_alpha   90.00
_cell.angle_beta   90.00
_cell.angle_gamma   90.00
#
_symmetry.space_group_name_H-M   'P 1'
#
loop_
_entity.id
_entity.type
_entity.pdbx_description
1 polymer ?
#
loop_
_entity_poly.entity_id
_entity_poly.type
_entity_poly.pdbx_seq_one_letter_code
_entity_poly.pdbx_strand_id
1 'polypeptide(L)'
;MSVILTACKNSRQRAIEKALKKKAEKKRLKREAARNQLTEKLGLDDLEDVHNLKIWTFMLNGEPTSVVLHLDTLEVAWNGDQVESTSDFCHCGSTIDFKIGARHGQITTTSGSRPKDGLIYSLTIDGSIVPDSMQDNE
;
A
#
# COMPACT_ATOMS: atom_id res chain seq x y z
N MET A 1 -52.70 13.30 36.03
CA MET A 1 -51.73 12.38 35.41
C MET A 1 -50.50 12.30 36.33
N SER A 2 -50.13 11.11 36.81
CA SER A 2 -49.16 10.95 37.91
C SER A 2 -47.71 10.97 37.43
N VAL A 3 -46.95 11.97 37.86
CA VAL A 3 -45.52 12.21 37.54
C VAL A 3 -44.59 11.07 37.97
N ILE A 4 -44.98 10.27 38.96
CA ILE A 4 -44.17 9.17 39.53
C ILE A 4 -44.07 7.99 38.55
N LEU A 5 -45.15 7.69 37.82
CA LEU A 5 -45.18 6.59 36.85
C LEU A 5 -44.28 6.86 35.63
N THR A 6 -44.13 8.13 35.25
CA THR A 6 -43.27 8.55 34.14
C THR A 6 -41.79 8.41 34.48
N ALA A 7 -41.39 8.73 35.71
CA ALA A 7 -40.01 8.60 36.17
C ALA A 7 -39.53 7.14 36.21
N CYS A 8 -40.35 6.21 36.71
CA CYS A 8 -40.02 4.78 36.75
C CYS A 8 -39.88 4.17 35.34
N LYS A 9 -40.74 4.55 34.38
CA LYS A 9 -40.64 4.09 32.98
C LYS A 9 -39.36 4.58 32.31
N ASN A 10 -39.00 5.85 32.50
CA ASN A 10 -37.78 6.44 31.92
C ASN A 10 -36.49 5.84 32.50
N SER A 11 -36.49 5.49 33.79
CA SER A 11 -35.36 4.82 34.43
C SER A 11 -35.12 3.40 33.87
N ARG A 12 -36.20 2.61 33.72
CA ARG A 12 -36.14 1.26 33.16
C ARG A 12 -35.69 1.26 31.69
N GLN A 13 -36.18 2.20 30.89
CA GLN A 13 -35.80 2.35 29.48
C GLN A 13 -34.30 2.61 29.32
N ARG A 14 -33.73 3.53 30.10
CA ARG A 14 -32.29 3.85 30.08
C ARG A 14 -31.41 2.68 30.50
N ALA A 15 -31.86 1.87 31.46
CA ALA A 15 -31.13 0.68 31.90
C ALA A 15 -31.05 -0.38 30.78
N ILE A 16 -32.15 -0.57 30.03
CA ILE A 16 -32.22 -1.51 28.91
C ILE A 16 -31.30 -1.04 27.77
N GLU A 17 -31.32 0.24 27.41
CA GLU A 17 -30.45 0.80 26.36
C GLU A 17 -28.96 0.68 26.71
N LYS A 18 -28.58 0.98 27.96
CA LYS A 18 -27.19 0.80 28.42
C LYS A 18 -26.73 -0.66 28.33
N ALA A 19 -27.59 -1.60 28.71
CA ALA A 19 -27.27 -3.02 28.64
C ALA A 19 -27.08 -3.49 27.19
N LEU A 20 -27.94 -3.04 26.26
CA LEU A 20 -27.82 -3.34 24.83
C LEU A 20 -26.55 -2.75 24.23
N LYS A 21 -26.23 -1.49 24.54
CA LYS A 21 -25.00 -0.82 24.07
C LYS A 21 -23.74 -1.53 24.56
N LYS A 22 -23.69 -1.89 25.85
CA LYS A 22 -22.57 -2.64 26.44
C LYS A 22 -22.40 -4.03 25.81
N LYS A 23 -23.51 -4.71 25.48
CA LYS A 23 -23.48 -6.01 24.79
C LYS A 23 -22.97 -5.88 23.35
N ALA A 24 -23.37 -4.82 22.63
CA ALA A 24 -22.90 -4.55 21.28
C ALA A 24 -21.40 -4.22 21.25
N GLU A 25 -20.94 -3.39 22.19
CA GLU A 25 -19.53 -3.01 22.32
C GLU A 25 -18.65 -4.21 22.68
N LYS A 26 -19.07 -5.05 23.64
CA LYS A 26 -18.38 -6.30 23.97
C LYS A 26 -18.30 -7.26 22.78
N LYS A 27 -19.35 -7.32 21.95
CA LYS A 27 -19.35 -8.12 20.72
C LYS A 27 -18.39 -7.54 19.68
N ARG A 28 -18.29 -6.21 19.58
CA ARG A 28 -17.35 -5.52 18.68
C ARG A 28 -15.91 -5.77 19.09
N LEU A 29 -15.58 -5.55 20.37
CA LEU A 29 -14.27 -5.85 20.95
C LEU A 29 -13.86 -7.31 20.73
N LYS A 30 -14.78 -8.27 20.91
CA LYS A 30 -14.49 -9.69 20.66
C LYS A 30 -14.20 -9.97 19.18
N ARG A 31 -14.93 -9.35 18.25
CA ARG A 31 -14.67 -9.48 16.81
C ARG A 31 -13.34 -8.86 16.41
N GLU A 32 -13.04 -7.70 16.96
CA GLU A 32 -11.79 -6.98 16.73
C GLU A 32 -10.58 -7.75 17.28
N ALA A 33 -10.69 -8.29 18.51
CA ALA A 33 -9.68 -9.17 19.09
C ALA A 33 -9.50 -10.46 18.28
N ALA A 34 -10.58 -11.06 17.77
CA ALA A 34 -10.49 -12.25 16.91
C ALA A 34 -9.83 -11.94 15.55
N ARG A 35 -10.08 -10.74 15.00
CA ARG A 35 -9.42 -10.25 13.77
C ARG A 35 -7.94 -10.01 14.01
N ASN A 36 -7.57 -9.37 15.12
CA ASN A 36 -6.17 -9.12 15.47
C ASN A 36 -5.44 -10.45 15.73
N GLN A 37 -6.04 -11.39 16.47
CA GLN A 37 -5.46 -12.73 16.67
C GLN A 37 -5.27 -13.50 15.37
N LEU A 38 -6.18 -13.35 14.39
CA LEU A 38 -6.02 -13.98 13.08
C LEU A 38 -4.85 -13.37 12.29
N THR A 39 -4.68 -12.05 12.39
CA THR A 39 -3.60 -11.30 11.73
C THR A 39 -2.25 -11.71 12.31
N GLU A 40 -2.15 -11.74 13.64
CA GLU A 40 -0.97 -12.22 14.40
C GLU A 40 -0.66 -13.70 14.08
N LYS A 41 -1.69 -14.55 14.03
CA LYS A 41 -1.52 -15.99 13.73
C LYS A 41 -1.07 -16.26 12.29
N LEU A 42 -1.43 -15.40 11.35
CA LEU A 42 -1.03 -15.52 9.95
C LEU A 42 0.36 -14.92 9.68
N GLY A 43 1.00 -14.28 10.67
CA GLY A 43 2.33 -13.67 10.50
C GLY A 43 2.35 -12.60 9.40
N LEU A 44 1.20 -11.95 9.16
CA LEU A 44 1.01 -10.93 8.13
C LEU A 44 1.37 -9.52 8.65
N ASP A 45 1.99 -9.40 9.83
CA ASP A 45 2.50 -8.13 10.36
C ASP A 45 3.76 -7.63 9.60
N ASP A 46 4.43 -8.50 8.83
CA ASP A 46 5.61 -8.17 8.01
C ASP A 46 5.34 -8.18 6.48
N LEU A 47 4.07 -8.06 6.06
CA LEU A 47 3.72 -7.88 4.63
C LEU A 47 3.38 -6.42 4.27
N GLU A 48 3.89 -5.47 5.05
CA GLU A 48 3.93 -4.06 4.65
C GLU A 48 4.91 -3.83 3.47
N ASP A 49 5.85 -4.76 3.22
CA ASP A 49 6.91 -4.59 2.22
C ASP A 49 6.42 -4.72 0.76
N VAL A 50 5.36 -5.48 0.49
CA VAL A 50 4.92 -5.70 -0.91
C VAL A 50 4.26 -4.45 -1.51
N HIS A 51 3.68 -3.59 -0.67
CA HIS A 51 3.06 -2.36 -1.12
C HIS A 51 4.07 -1.24 -1.40
N ASN A 52 5.31 -1.41 -0.94
CA ASN A 52 6.39 -0.44 -1.13
C ASN A 52 7.40 -0.91 -2.19
N LEU A 53 7.02 -1.86 -3.05
CA LEU A 53 7.85 -2.36 -4.14
C LEU A 53 7.16 -2.15 -5.48
N LYS A 54 7.91 -1.63 -6.45
CA LYS A 54 7.49 -1.57 -7.84
C LYS A 54 8.36 -2.49 -8.68
N ILE A 55 7.74 -3.42 -9.39
CA ILE A 55 8.44 -4.47 -10.15
C ILE A 55 8.08 -4.35 -11.63
N TRP A 56 9.11 -4.37 -12.48
CA TRP A 56 8.97 -4.49 -13.93
C TRP A 56 9.67 -5.75 -14.39
N THR A 57 8.95 -6.59 -15.12
CA THR A 57 9.51 -7.82 -15.72
C THR A 57 9.39 -7.73 -17.24
N PHE A 58 10.51 -7.88 -17.93
CA PHE A 58 10.58 -7.76 -19.39
C PHE A 58 11.69 -8.64 -19.97
N MET A 59 11.66 -8.83 -21.29
CA MET A 59 12.74 -9.53 -22.00
C MET A 59 13.75 -8.52 -22.51
N LEU A 60 14.99 -8.63 -22.05
CA LEU A 60 16.10 -7.80 -22.52
C LEU A 60 17.12 -8.70 -23.23
N ASN A 61 17.38 -8.44 -24.51
CA ASN A 61 18.28 -9.25 -25.34
C ASN A 61 17.93 -10.76 -25.37
N GLY A 62 16.66 -11.12 -25.15
CA GLY A 62 16.20 -12.51 -25.08
C GLY A 62 16.35 -13.16 -23.70
N GLU A 63 16.84 -12.44 -22.69
CA GLU A 63 16.91 -12.90 -21.31
C GLU A 63 15.80 -12.29 -20.45
N PRO A 64 15.11 -13.09 -19.61
CA PRO A 64 14.11 -12.58 -18.69
C PRO A 64 14.80 -11.72 -17.65
N THR A 65 14.36 -10.46 -17.56
CA THR A 65 14.94 -9.44 -16.71
C THR A 65 13.88 -8.86 -15.80
N SER A 66 14.22 -8.68 -14.53
CA SER A 66 13.38 -8.00 -13.55
C SER A 66 14.09 -6.80 -12.94
N VAL A 67 13.37 -5.69 -12.84
CA VAL A 67 13.78 -4.49 -12.12
C VAL A 67 12.83 -4.33 -10.95
N VAL A 68 13.39 -4.16 -9.76
CA VAL A 68 12.64 -3.85 -8.54
C VAL A 68 13.08 -2.50 -8.04
N LEU A 69 12.11 -1.64 -7.73
CA LEU A 69 12.31 -0.37 -7.06
C LEU A 69 11.66 -0.44 -5.67
N HIS A 70 12.46 -0.14 -4.65
CA HIS A 70 11.97 0.09 -3.29
C HIS A 70 11.48 1.52 -3.18
N LEU A 71 10.18 1.72 -2.93
CA LEU A 71 9.56 3.05 -2.89
C LEU A 71 10.01 3.87 -1.69
N ASP A 72 10.38 3.22 -0.59
CA ASP A 72 10.82 3.89 0.64
C ASP A 72 12.29 4.32 0.58
N THR A 73 13.17 3.42 0.13
CA THR A 73 14.61 3.67 0.07
C THR A 73 15.06 4.24 -1.28
N LEU A 74 14.19 4.18 -2.29
CA LEU A 74 14.50 4.49 -3.70
C LEU A 74 15.68 3.68 -4.26
N GLU A 75 15.94 2.52 -3.68
CA GLU A 75 16.96 1.58 -4.14
C GLU A 75 16.42 0.76 -5.30
N VAL A 76 17.31 0.50 -6.27
CA VAL A 76 17.01 -0.30 -7.45
C VAL A 76 17.74 -1.64 -7.35
N ALA A 77 17.03 -2.72 -7.61
CA ALA A 77 17.59 -4.05 -7.76
C ALA A 77 17.33 -4.58 -9.18
N TRP A 78 18.35 -5.18 -9.77
CA TRP A 78 18.36 -5.78 -11.09
C TRP A 78 18.55 -7.28 -10.98
N ASN A 79 17.58 -8.07 -11.43
CA ASN A 79 17.62 -9.54 -11.36
C ASN A 79 17.91 -10.11 -9.96
N GLY A 80 17.59 -9.34 -8.90
CA GLY A 80 17.85 -9.70 -7.50
C GLY A 80 19.11 -9.08 -6.90
N ASP A 81 19.96 -8.42 -7.68
CA ASP A 81 21.17 -7.75 -7.21
C ASP A 81 20.97 -6.24 -7.10
N GLN A 82 21.36 -5.63 -5.98
CA GLN A 82 21.29 -4.18 -5.80
C GLN A 82 22.28 -3.47 -6.75
N VAL A 83 21.79 -2.45 -7.45
CA VAL A 83 22.61 -1.65 -8.38
C VAL A 83 22.83 -0.25 -7.85
N GLU A 84 23.92 0.38 -8.28
CA GLU A 84 24.19 1.78 -7.97
C GLU A 84 23.21 2.69 -8.73
N SER A 85 22.44 3.47 -7.97
CA SER A 85 21.44 4.39 -8.48
C SER A 85 21.60 5.77 -7.86
N THR A 86 21.43 6.82 -8.67
CA THR A 86 21.40 8.22 -8.25
C THR A 86 19.97 8.72 -8.32
N SER A 87 19.46 9.30 -7.24
CA SER A 87 18.11 9.86 -7.18
C SER A 87 18.14 11.39 -7.20
N ASP A 88 17.41 11.97 -8.14
CA ASP A 88 17.19 13.39 -8.30
C ASP A 88 15.73 13.73 -8.03
N PHE A 89 15.49 14.66 -7.11
CA PHE A 89 14.15 15.11 -6.75
C PHE A 89 13.83 16.42 -7.46
N CYS A 90 12.78 16.41 -8.27
CA CYS A 90 12.26 17.57 -8.98
C CYS A 90 10.89 18.01 -8.41
N HIS A 91 10.45 19.21 -8.76
CA HIS A 91 9.14 19.72 -8.32
C HIS A 91 7.96 18.87 -8.82
N CYS A 92 8.13 18.15 -9.93
CA CYS A 92 7.08 17.33 -10.54
C CYS A 92 7.18 15.83 -10.19
N GLY A 93 8.16 15.43 -9.37
CA GLY A 93 8.40 14.04 -8.99
C GLY A 93 9.89 13.70 -8.82
N SER A 94 10.25 12.42 -8.83
CA SER A 94 11.64 11.95 -8.68
C SER A 94 12.13 11.24 -9.93
N THR A 95 13.41 11.38 -10.24
CA THR A 95 14.09 10.64 -11.31
C THR A 95 15.22 9.84 -10.67
N ILE A 96 15.34 8.58 -11.04
CA ILE A 96 16.36 7.68 -10.50
C ILE A 96 17.12 7.11 -11.69
N ASP A 97 18.39 7.48 -11.80
CA ASP A 97 19.29 7.03 -12.84
C ASP A 97 20.17 5.91 -12.30
N PHE A 98 20.24 4.79 -13.02
CA PHE A 98 21.03 3.62 -12.63
C PHE A 98 21.74 3.03 -13.84
N LYS A 99 22.88 2.38 -13.60
CA LYS A 99 23.70 1.78 -14.65
C LYS A 99 23.78 0.28 -14.46
N ILE A 100 23.65 -0.45 -15.57
CA ILE A 100 23.75 -1.91 -15.60
C ILE A 100 24.74 -2.30 -16.68
N GLY A 101 25.96 -2.60 -16.26
CA GLY A 101 27.06 -2.86 -17.18
C GLY A 101 27.27 -1.67 -18.13
N ALA A 102 26.93 -1.86 -19.41
CA ALA A 102 27.06 -0.83 -20.45
C ALA A 102 25.74 -0.08 -20.76
N ARG A 103 24.65 -0.41 -20.07
CA ARG A 103 23.30 0.11 -20.35
C ARG A 103 22.89 1.13 -19.30
N HIS A 104 22.03 2.06 -19.70
CA HIS A 104 21.52 3.11 -18.82
C HIS A 104 20.03 2.89 -18.57
N GLY A 105 19.66 2.75 -17.30
CA GLY A 105 18.29 2.70 -16.85
C GLY A 105 17.89 3.99 -16.15
N GLN A 106 16.66 4.41 -16.38
CA GLN A 106 16.08 5.57 -15.70
C GLN A 106 14.67 5.22 -15.25
N ILE A 107 14.36 5.50 -13.99
CA ILE A 107 13.02 5.44 -13.44
C ILE A 107 12.55 6.86 -13.20
N THR A 108 11.38 7.21 -13.72
CA THR A 108 10.75 8.50 -13.44
C THR A 108 9.47 8.27 -12.66
N THR A 109 9.34 8.98 -11.55
CA THR A 109 8.12 9.08 -10.77
C THR A 109 7.48 10.41 -11.09
N THR A 110 6.23 10.40 -11.54
CA THR A 110 5.45 11.62 -11.78
C THR A 110 4.14 11.56 -11.00
N SER A 111 3.69 12.69 -10.46
CA SER A 111 2.34 12.78 -9.93
C SER A 111 1.34 12.70 -11.09
N GLY A 112 0.34 11.84 -10.95
CA GLY A 112 -0.74 11.75 -11.92
C GLY A 112 -1.44 13.09 -12.10
N SER A 113 -1.87 13.38 -13.32
CA SER A 113 -2.57 14.63 -13.66
C SER A 113 -3.88 14.83 -12.89
N ARG A 114 -4.46 13.75 -12.36
CA ARG A 114 -5.68 13.77 -11.54
C ARG A 114 -5.34 13.41 -10.09
N PRO A 115 -6.03 14.01 -9.10
CA PRO A 115 -5.80 13.72 -7.68
C PRO A 115 -6.01 12.24 -7.28
N LYS A 116 -6.70 11.47 -8.13
CA LYS A 116 -6.97 10.03 -7.92
C LYS A 116 -5.93 9.10 -8.55
N ASP A 117 -5.09 9.59 -9.45
CA ASP A 117 -4.17 8.73 -10.22
C ASP A 117 -2.89 8.37 -9.43
N GLY A 118 -2.65 8.98 -8.27
CA GLY A 118 -1.50 8.64 -7.41
C GLY A 118 -0.15 9.01 -8.03
N LEU A 119 0.91 8.33 -7.59
CA LEU A 119 2.25 8.43 -8.18
C LEU A 119 2.39 7.38 -9.29
N ILE A 120 2.81 7.82 -10.48
CA ILE A 120 3.05 6.98 -11.64
C ILE A 120 4.54 6.75 -11.75
N TYR A 121 4.95 5.48 -11.69
CA TYR A 121 6.33 5.05 -11.87
C TYR A 121 6.52 4.52 -13.28
N SER A 122 7.48 5.05 -14.01
CA SER A 122 7.81 4.65 -15.37
C SER A 122 9.28 4.27 -15.48
N LEU A 123 9.55 3.10 -16.03
CA LEU A 123 10.89 2.58 -16.25
C LEU A 123 11.28 2.76 -17.73
N THR A 124 12.49 3.27 -17.97
CA THR A 124 13.08 3.46 -19.30
C THR A 124 14.47 2.84 -19.34
N ILE A 125 14.75 1.97 -20.31
CA ILE A 125 16.06 1.35 -20.52
C ILE A 125 16.61 1.78 -21.89
N ASP A 126 17.79 2.39 -21.93
CA ASP A 126 18.42 2.95 -23.14
C ASP A 126 17.47 3.89 -23.93
N GLY A 127 16.59 4.62 -23.23
CA GLY A 127 15.58 5.50 -23.84
C GLY A 127 14.29 4.80 -24.28
N SER A 128 14.17 3.48 -24.10
CA SER A 128 12.96 2.70 -24.41
C SER A 128 12.12 2.46 -23.16
N ILE A 129 10.83 2.84 -23.20
CA ILE A 129 9.90 2.66 -22.09
C ILE A 129 9.56 1.18 -21.93
N VAL A 130 9.68 0.67 -20.71
CA VAL A 130 9.27 -0.68 -20.33
C VAL A 130 7.83 -0.62 -19.81
N PRO A 131 6.89 -1.35 -20.43
CA PRO A 131 5.52 -1.40 -19.95
C PRO A 131 5.46 -2.05 -18.57
N ASP A 132 4.57 -1.53 -17.74
CA ASP A 132 4.27 -2.11 -16.45
C ASP A 132 3.57 -3.46 -16.62
N SER A 133 4.13 -4.51 -16.04
CA SER A 133 3.52 -5.84 -16.03
C SER A 133 2.22 -5.91 -15.22
N MET A 134 1.91 -4.88 -14.41
CA MET A 134 0.71 -4.78 -13.57
C MET A 134 -0.39 -3.88 -14.17
N GLN A 135 -0.47 -3.75 -15.49
CA GLN A 135 -1.72 -3.28 -16.12
C GLN A 135 -2.66 -4.49 -16.32
N ASP A 136 -3.32 -4.90 -15.23
CA ASP A 136 -4.52 -5.70 -15.33
C ASP A 136 -5.54 -4.93 -16.18
N ASN A 137 -5.86 -5.49 -17.34
CA ASN A 137 -6.95 -5.03 -18.19
C ASN A 137 -8.27 -5.12 -17.42
N GLU A 138 -8.99 -4.00 -17.41
CA GLU A 138 -10.46 -3.81 -17.34
C GLU A 138 -11.34 -4.89 -16.69
#